data_AF-R1FNS2-F1
#
_entry.id   AF-R1FNS2-F1
#
_cell.length_a   1.000
_cell.length_b   1.000
_cell.length_c   1.000
_cell.angle_alpha   90.00
_cell.angle_beta   90.00
_cell.angle_gamma   90.00
#
_symmetry.space_group_name_H-M   'P 1'
#
loop_
_entity.id
_entity.type
_entity.pdbx_description
1 polymer ?
#
loop_
_entity_poly.entity_id
_entity_poly.type
_entity_poly.pdbx_seq_one_letter_code
_entity_poly.pdbx_strand_id
1 'polypeptide(L)'
;MRKQLDASLAAIGVESLAEYYLHQPDTEAALLESLREAHTMVQEGRVCAVGMSNYHASEVARAFALCAEHGLTKPSVYQGLYNPLNRAVELELLPLLREHGCSFVAFNPLAAGLLSGAHKRGGDVPAGRFKNNPNYLPRFYTPPNFDALAAIEAACGEAGLPLLQATFCWLLRHSALAQTDGLLIGASSLAQLEANLEACEMAKAAELPPPVRAAFDAAWELTRGSAFCYWRSYSADMPGREGLDQGASYTAHGPK
;
A
#
# COMPACT_ATOMS: atom_id res chain seq x y z
N MET A 1 -19.57 -2.44 10.29
CA MET A 1 -18.75 -1.27 10.69
C MET A 1 -18.84 -0.95 12.18
N ARG A 2 -19.99 -0.57 12.76
CA ARG A 2 -20.09 -0.17 14.20
C ARG A 2 -19.44 -1.14 15.20
N LYS A 3 -19.78 -2.43 15.13
CA LYS A 3 -19.18 -3.46 15.99
C LYS A 3 -17.65 -3.50 15.92
N GLN A 4 -17.07 -3.26 14.74
CA GLN A 4 -15.61 -3.22 14.56
C GLN A 4 -15.01 -1.94 15.14
N LEU A 5 -15.70 -0.81 14.99
CA LEU A 5 -15.30 0.46 15.62
C LEU A 5 -15.33 0.33 17.15
N ASP A 6 -16.42 -0.17 17.73
CA ASP A 6 -16.57 -0.36 19.18
C ASP A 6 -15.45 -1.25 19.75
N ALA A 7 -15.17 -2.37 19.08
CA ALA A 7 -14.08 -3.27 19.47
C ALA A 7 -12.70 -2.59 19.39
N SER A 8 -12.47 -1.77 18.35
CA SER A 8 -11.20 -1.06 18.16
C SER A 8 -10.99 0.01 19.23
N LEU A 9 -12.01 0.82 19.52
CA LEU A 9 -11.97 1.84 20.57
C LEU A 9 -11.71 1.22 21.94
N ALA A 10 -12.39 0.11 22.27
CA ALA A 10 -12.18 -0.60 23.51
C ALA A 10 -10.77 -1.21 23.63
N ALA A 11 -10.25 -1.79 22.54
CA ALA A 11 -8.92 -2.39 22.53
C ALA A 11 -7.79 -1.35 22.68
N ILE A 12 -7.96 -0.17 22.09
CA ILE A 12 -6.98 0.93 22.16
C ILE A 12 -7.14 1.74 23.46
N GLY A 13 -8.34 1.76 24.05
CA GLY A 13 -8.66 2.53 25.25
C GLY A 13 -8.90 4.02 24.97
N VAL A 14 -9.51 4.34 23.82
CA VAL A 14 -9.83 5.72 23.40
C VAL A 14 -11.30 5.85 23.04
N GLU A 15 -11.84 7.07 23.12
CA GLU A 15 -13.25 7.35 22.80
C GLU A 15 -13.47 7.68 21.32
N SER A 16 -12.43 8.11 20.62
CA SER A 16 -12.44 8.42 19.18
C SER A 16 -11.15 7.99 18.49
N LEU A 17 -11.24 7.73 17.19
CA LEU A 17 -10.10 7.45 16.32
C LEU A 17 -9.77 8.68 15.46
N ALA A 18 -8.48 8.95 15.30
CA ALA A 18 -8.03 9.96 14.33
C ALA A 18 -8.45 9.59 12.91
N GLU A 19 -8.30 8.32 12.53
CA GLU A 19 -8.64 7.82 11.19
C GLU A 19 -9.35 6.47 11.29
N TYR A 20 -10.36 6.26 10.45
CA TYR A 20 -11.02 4.97 10.25
C TYR A 20 -11.04 4.61 8.77
N TYR A 21 -10.49 3.44 8.43
CA TYR A 21 -10.35 3.01 7.05
C TYR A 21 -11.46 2.04 6.64
N LEU A 22 -12.10 2.32 5.50
CA LEU A 22 -12.74 1.29 4.69
C LEU A 22 -11.63 0.39 4.12
N HIS A 23 -11.39 -0.74 4.78
CA HIS A 23 -10.17 -1.55 4.55
C HIS A 23 -10.08 -2.13 3.15
N GLN A 24 -11.20 -2.51 2.55
CA GLN A 24 -11.31 -3.04 1.18
C GLN A 24 -12.78 -2.93 0.72
N PRO A 25 -13.07 -3.06 -0.59
CA PRO A 25 -14.44 -3.17 -1.08
C PRO A 25 -15.22 -4.29 -0.39
N ASP A 26 -16.46 -3.99 0.00
CA ASP A 26 -17.42 -4.98 0.48
C ASP A 26 -18.23 -5.49 -0.70
N THR A 27 -17.99 -6.75 -1.08
CA THR A 27 -18.61 -7.37 -2.24
C THR A 27 -20.11 -7.64 -2.09
N GLU A 28 -20.65 -7.52 -0.88
CA GLU A 28 -22.04 -7.78 -0.52
C GLU A 28 -22.82 -6.50 -0.18
N ALA A 29 -22.13 -5.38 0.07
CA ALA A 29 -22.74 -4.11 0.43
C ALA A 29 -22.46 -3.01 -0.62
N ALA A 30 -23.36 -2.02 -0.68
CA ALA A 30 -23.17 -0.85 -1.52
C ALA A 30 -22.10 0.08 -0.94
N LEU A 31 -21.29 0.68 -1.80
CA LEU A 31 -20.28 1.66 -1.40
C LEU A 31 -20.94 2.86 -0.69
N LEU A 32 -22.09 3.32 -1.20
CA LEU A 32 -22.83 4.44 -0.63
C LEU A 32 -23.25 4.18 0.83
N GLU A 33 -23.67 2.96 1.17
CA GLU A 33 -24.05 2.61 2.54
C GLU A 33 -22.85 2.68 3.49
N SER A 34 -21.70 2.18 3.05
CA SER A 34 -20.44 2.29 3.80
C SER A 34 -20.03 3.75 4.03
N LEU A 35 -20.15 4.61 3.00
CA LEU A 35 -19.84 6.04 3.11
C LEU A 35 -20.82 6.79 4.03
N ARG A 36 -22.11 6.47 4.00
CA ARG A 36 -23.12 7.05 4.91
C ARG A 36 -22.84 6.68 6.36
N GLU A 37 -22.49 5.43 6.60
CA GLU A 37 -22.16 4.96 7.94
C GLU A 37 -20.86 5.61 8.45
N ALA A 38 -19.82 5.69 7.60
CA ALA A 38 -18.58 6.39 7.95
C ALA A 38 -18.81 7.88 8.24
N HIS A 39 -19.64 8.56 7.44
CA HIS A 39 -20.05 9.94 7.71
C HIS A 39 -20.76 10.07 9.06
N THR A 40 -21.67 9.16 9.38
CA THR A 40 -22.38 9.15 10.67
C THR A 40 -21.41 9.01 11.84
N MET A 41 -20.42 8.11 11.74
CA MET A 41 -19.37 7.96 12.76
C MET A 41 -18.56 9.24 12.97
N VAL A 42 -18.34 10.03 11.92
CA VAL A 42 -17.69 11.34 11.99
C VAL A 42 -18.59 12.36 12.67
N GLN A 43 -19.89 12.43 12.31
CA GLN A 43 -20.84 13.33 12.96
C GLN A 43 -21.02 13.02 14.45
N GLU A 44 -20.92 11.75 14.83
CA GLU A 44 -20.95 11.31 16.24
C GLU A 44 -19.64 11.65 16.99
N GLY A 45 -18.61 12.19 16.33
CA GLY A 45 -17.32 12.52 16.92
C GLY A 45 -16.45 11.31 17.26
N ARG A 46 -16.83 10.12 16.80
CA ARG A 46 -16.14 8.85 17.09
C ARG A 46 -14.95 8.60 16.17
N VAL A 47 -14.92 9.28 15.03
CA VAL A 47 -13.87 9.24 14.03
C VAL A 47 -13.61 10.65 13.53
N CYS A 48 -12.36 11.09 13.43
CA CYS A 48 -12.03 12.42 12.91
C CYS A 48 -11.95 12.44 11.38
N ALA A 49 -11.37 11.40 10.76
CA ALA A 49 -11.19 11.29 9.32
C ALA A 49 -11.51 9.89 8.78
N VAL A 50 -11.99 9.84 7.53
CA VAL A 50 -12.29 8.59 6.83
C VAL A 50 -11.17 8.28 5.84
N GLY A 51 -10.71 7.04 5.86
CA GLY A 51 -9.74 6.51 4.91
C GLY A 51 -10.32 5.42 4.02
N MET A 52 -9.65 5.13 2.90
CA MET A 52 -9.94 3.97 2.05
C MET A 52 -8.67 3.15 1.83
N SER A 53 -8.81 1.86 1.58
CA SER A 53 -7.67 1.00 1.23
C SER A 53 -8.09 -0.13 0.30
N ASN A 54 -7.20 -0.54 -0.61
CA ASN A 54 -7.45 -1.62 -1.57
C ASN A 54 -8.66 -1.41 -2.53
N TYR A 55 -9.10 -0.17 -2.77
CA TYR A 55 -10.12 0.16 -3.76
C TYR A 55 -9.46 0.52 -5.10
N HIS A 56 -10.05 0.10 -6.22
CA HIS A 56 -9.56 0.52 -7.54
C HIS A 56 -9.78 2.03 -7.74
N ALA A 57 -8.95 2.69 -8.56
CA ALA A 57 -9.08 4.12 -8.85
C ALA A 57 -10.49 4.53 -9.29
N SER A 58 -11.16 3.73 -10.13
CA SER A 58 -12.54 3.99 -10.56
C SER A 58 -13.55 4.00 -9.40
N GLU A 59 -13.34 3.15 -8.40
CA GLU A 59 -14.21 3.07 -7.23
C GLU A 59 -13.92 4.18 -6.22
N VAL A 60 -12.65 4.62 -6.11
CA VAL A 60 -12.26 5.82 -5.37
C VAL A 60 -12.88 7.07 -6.00
N ALA A 61 -12.84 7.21 -7.32
CA ALA A 61 -13.46 8.32 -8.04
C ALA A 61 -14.98 8.35 -7.78
N ARG A 62 -15.61 7.17 -7.81
CA ARG A 62 -17.02 7.01 -7.47
C ARG A 62 -17.31 7.38 -6.01
N ALA A 63 -16.46 7.00 -5.06
CA ALA A 63 -16.63 7.39 -3.65
C ALA A 63 -16.62 8.91 -3.49
N PHE A 64 -15.70 9.61 -4.16
CA PHE A 64 -15.65 11.08 -4.14
C PHE A 64 -16.91 11.72 -4.73
N ALA A 65 -17.40 11.19 -5.85
CA ALA A 65 -18.65 11.66 -6.47
C ALA A 65 -19.85 11.46 -5.54
N LEU A 66 -20.01 10.27 -4.95
CA LEU A 66 -21.10 9.96 -4.01
C LEU A 66 -21.05 10.85 -2.76
N CYS A 67 -19.86 11.10 -2.22
CA CYS A 67 -19.71 12.01 -1.08
C CYS A 67 -20.14 13.44 -1.44
N ALA A 68 -19.76 13.94 -2.63
CA ALA A 68 -20.17 15.25 -3.10
C ALA A 68 -21.68 15.35 -3.34
N GLU A 69 -22.27 14.34 -3.99
CA GLU A 69 -23.69 14.27 -4.31
C GLU A 69 -24.57 14.25 -3.05
N HIS A 70 -24.17 13.48 -2.04
CA HIS A 70 -24.97 13.27 -0.84
C HIS A 70 -24.53 14.11 0.37
N GLY A 71 -23.55 15.01 0.21
CA GLY A 71 -23.04 15.84 1.30
C GLY A 71 -22.37 15.05 2.43
N LEU A 72 -21.70 13.94 2.10
CA LEU A 72 -21.06 13.06 3.08
C LEU A 72 -19.62 13.49 3.35
N THR A 73 -19.06 13.01 4.46
CA THR A 73 -17.63 13.19 4.76
C THR A 73 -16.81 12.46 3.70
N LYS A 74 -16.07 13.21 2.90
CA LYS A 74 -15.17 12.68 1.87
C LYS A 74 -13.97 11.98 2.52
N PRO A 75 -13.55 10.79 2.04
CA PRO A 75 -12.29 10.19 2.45
C PRO A 75 -11.11 11.14 2.20
N SER A 76 -10.22 11.29 3.18
CA SER A 76 -9.08 12.21 3.14
C SER A 76 -7.73 11.51 3.08
N VAL A 77 -7.71 10.18 3.23
CA VAL A 77 -6.51 9.37 3.16
C VAL A 77 -6.79 8.04 2.44
N TYR A 78 -5.84 7.59 1.62
CA TYR A 78 -5.87 6.29 0.97
C TYR A 78 -4.63 5.49 1.36
N GLN A 79 -4.81 4.27 1.87
CA GLN A 79 -3.71 3.37 2.19
C GLN A 79 -3.54 2.30 1.10
N GLY A 80 -2.39 2.26 0.42
CA GLY A 80 -2.18 1.41 -0.76
C GLY A 80 -0.82 0.71 -0.83
N LEU A 81 -0.76 -0.36 -1.61
CA LEU A 81 0.48 -1.08 -1.88
C LEU A 81 1.39 -0.21 -2.74
N TYR A 82 2.58 0.13 -2.23
CA TYR A 82 3.56 0.89 -3.00
C TYR A 82 4.98 0.62 -2.52
N ASN A 83 5.85 0.27 -3.48
CA ASN A 83 7.28 0.05 -3.27
C ASN A 83 8.00 0.03 -4.64
N PRO A 84 9.34 -0.02 -4.69
CA PRO A 84 10.05 0.00 -5.96
C PRO A 84 9.66 -1.10 -6.95
N LEU A 85 9.18 -2.24 -6.46
CA LEU A 85 8.76 -3.41 -7.26
C LEU A 85 7.27 -3.36 -7.64
N ASN A 86 6.49 -2.46 -7.05
CA ASN A 86 5.06 -2.32 -7.32
C ASN A 86 4.63 -0.86 -7.30
N ARG A 87 4.53 -0.30 -8.50
CA ARG A 87 4.23 1.12 -8.76
C ARG A 87 2.91 1.33 -9.48
N ALA A 88 2.04 0.32 -9.53
CA ALA A 88 0.78 0.38 -10.28
C ALA A 88 -0.14 1.55 -9.87
N VAL A 89 -0.04 2.03 -8.63
CA VAL A 89 -0.78 3.18 -8.13
C VAL A 89 -0.39 4.51 -8.78
N GLU A 90 0.80 4.61 -9.38
CA GLU A 90 1.30 5.87 -9.97
C GLU A 90 0.53 6.31 -11.22
N LEU A 91 -0.07 5.36 -11.94
CA LEU A 91 -0.68 5.63 -13.25
C LEU A 91 -1.99 6.42 -13.13
N GLU A 92 -2.89 5.98 -12.26
CA GLU A 92 -4.25 6.53 -12.16
C GLU A 92 -4.62 6.95 -10.73
N LEU A 93 -4.25 6.13 -9.74
CA LEU A 93 -4.69 6.35 -8.36
C LEU A 93 -4.04 7.59 -7.74
N LEU A 94 -2.71 7.72 -7.76
CA LEU A 94 -2.04 8.87 -7.15
C LEU A 94 -2.47 10.21 -7.77
N PRO A 95 -2.56 10.36 -9.11
CA PRO A 95 -3.14 11.56 -9.72
C PRO A 95 -4.56 11.88 -9.23
N LEU A 96 -5.45 10.89 -9.20
CA LEU A 96 -6.82 11.04 -8.71
C LEU A 96 -6.86 11.50 -7.24
N LEU A 97 -6.05 10.90 -6.37
CA LEU A 97 -6.00 11.27 -4.96
C LEU A 97 -5.57 12.74 -4.78
N ARG A 98 -4.57 13.18 -5.55
CA ARG A 98 -4.07 14.57 -5.52
C ARG A 98 -5.12 15.57 -5.98
N GLU A 99 -5.86 15.27 -7.05
CA GLU A 99 -6.95 16.12 -7.55
C GLU A 99 -8.01 16.39 -6.47
N HIS A 100 -8.27 15.37 -5.63
CA HIS A 100 -9.25 15.47 -4.55
C HIS A 100 -8.64 15.85 -3.19
N GLY A 101 -7.36 16.18 -3.10
CA GLY A 101 -6.69 16.51 -1.82
C GLY A 101 -6.73 15.37 -0.80
N CYS A 102 -6.66 14.13 -1.27
CA CYS A 102 -6.58 12.92 -0.46
C CYS A 102 -5.12 12.47 -0.39
N SER A 103 -4.58 12.26 0.82
CA SER A 103 -3.20 11.80 0.98
C SER A 103 -3.08 10.31 0.69
N PHE A 104 -1.88 9.85 0.31
CA PHE A 104 -1.58 8.45 0.15
C PHE A 104 -0.70 7.94 1.29
N VAL A 105 -0.96 6.73 1.78
CA VAL A 105 -0.17 6.06 2.81
C VAL A 105 0.31 4.72 2.25
N ALA A 106 1.60 4.64 1.94
CA ALA A 106 2.22 3.47 1.34
C ALA A 106 2.41 2.34 2.35
N PHE A 107 1.83 1.17 2.10
CA PHE A 107 2.14 -0.06 2.83
C PHE A 107 3.02 -1.01 2.01
N ASN A 108 3.65 -1.95 2.73
CA ASN A 108 4.68 -2.87 2.19
C ASN A 108 5.86 -2.14 1.50
N PRO A 109 6.46 -1.13 2.14
CA PRO A 109 7.59 -0.38 1.56
C PRO A 109 8.77 -1.27 1.18
N LEU A 110 8.98 -2.36 1.95
CA LEU A 110 10.07 -3.32 1.72
C LEU A 110 9.62 -4.60 1.00
N ALA A 111 8.47 -4.59 0.32
CA ALA A 111 7.90 -5.77 -0.34
C ALA A 111 7.86 -6.99 0.61
N ALA A 112 7.30 -6.78 1.81
CA ALA A 112 7.22 -7.76 2.89
C ALA A 112 8.56 -8.30 3.42
N GLY A 113 9.64 -7.54 3.22
CA GLY A 113 10.99 -7.87 3.67
C GLY A 113 11.93 -8.29 2.53
N LEU A 114 11.42 -8.50 1.32
CA LEU A 114 12.24 -8.87 0.16
C LEU A 114 13.33 -7.82 -0.12
N LEU A 115 12.99 -6.53 -0.04
CA LEU A 115 13.92 -5.41 -0.23
C LEU A 115 14.81 -5.10 0.99
N SER A 116 14.85 -6.00 1.99
CA SER A 116 15.84 -5.93 3.06
C SER A 116 17.13 -6.71 2.75
N GLY A 117 17.11 -7.54 1.69
CA GLY A 117 18.23 -8.44 1.33
C GLY A 117 18.23 -9.77 2.08
N ALA A 118 17.27 -9.98 3.00
CA ALA A 118 17.17 -11.20 3.81
C ALA A 118 16.68 -12.45 3.04
N HIS A 119 16.23 -12.29 1.80
CA HIS A 119 15.66 -13.35 0.99
C HIS A 119 16.49 -13.57 -0.28
N LYS A 120 16.73 -14.84 -0.64
CA LYS A 120 17.51 -15.20 -1.83
C LYS A 120 16.71 -16.13 -2.74
N ARG A 121 16.91 -15.98 -4.05
CA ARG A 121 16.24 -16.77 -5.09
C ARG A 121 16.59 -18.26 -4.94
N GLY A 122 15.58 -19.13 -5.00
CA GLY A 122 15.76 -20.58 -4.97
C GLY A 122 16.23 -21.16 -3.62
N GLY A 123 16.44 -20.31 -2.60
CA GLY A 123 16.71 -20.77 -1.24
C GLY A 123 15.41 -21.04 -0.45
N ASP A 124 15.57 -21.65 0.72
CA ASP A 124 14.46 -21.84 1.65
C ASP A 124 13.87 -20.49 2.07
N VAL A 125 12.54 -20.44 2.16
CA VAL A 125 11.84 -19.25 2.68
C VAL A 125 12.16 -19.13 4.18
N PRO A 126 12.87 -18.07 4.63
CA PRO A 126 13.18 -17.86 6.03
C PRO A 126 11.90 -17.76 6.87
N ALA A 127 12.03 -18.02 8.18
CA ALA A 127 10.94 -17.74 9.12
C ALA A 127 10.58 -16.24 9.08
N GLY A 128 9.29 -15.93 9.14
CA GLY A 128 8.80 -14.56 9.03
C GLY A 128 7.55 -14.44 8.16
N ARG A 129 7.33 -13.25 7.58
CA ARG A 129 6.07 -12.91 6.90
C ARG A 129 5.68 -13.88 5.78
N PHE A 130 6.62 -14.27 4.94
CA PHE A 130 6.36 -15.17 3.81
C PHE A 130 6.02 -16.61 4.25
N LYS A 131 6.58 -17.08 5.36
CA LYS A 131 6.30 -18.41 5.90
C LYS A 131 5.01 -18.44 6.74
N ASN A 132 4.73 -17.35 7.46
CA ASN A 132 3.62 -17.28 8.41
C ASN A 132 2.31 -16.80 7.78
N ASN A 133 2.36 -16.22 6.58
CA ASN A 133 1.17 -15.71 5.89
C ASN A 133 1.17 -16.13 4.42
N PRO A 134 0.29 -17.08 4.04
CA PRO A 134 0.27 -17.64 2.68
C PRO A 134 -0.08 -16.60 1.61
N ASN A 135 -0.70 -15.47 2.01
CA ASN A 135 -1.05 -14.41 1.07
C ASN A 135 0.13 -13.60 0.58
N TYR A 136 1.32 -13.69 1.21
CA TYR A 136 2.47 -12.84 0.88
C TYR A 136 3.42 -13.48 -0.13
N LEU A 137 3.56 -14.80 -0.10
CA LEU A 137 4.47 -15.52 -1.00
C LEU A 137 4.11 -15.29 -2.48
N PRO A 138 2.83 -15.40 -2.90
CA PRO A 138 2.45 -15.09 -4.28
C PRO A 138 2.63 -13.63 -4.69
N ARG A 139 2.70 -12.68 -3.73
CA ARG A 139 2.82 -11.25 -4.03
C ARG A 139 4.23 -10.84 -4.45
N PHE A 140 5.23 -11.36 -3.73
CA PHE A 140 6.60 -10.87 -3.87
C PHE A 140 7.62 -11.95 -4.21
N TYR A 141 7.35 -13.22 -3.91
CA TYR A 141 8.28 -14.34 -4.15
C TYR A 141 8.15 -14.86 -5.59
N THR A 142 8.41 -13.99 -6.57
CA THR A 142 8.29 -14.28 -7.99
C THR A 142 9.62 -14.11 -8.71
N PRO A 143 9.89 -14.83 -9.81
CA PRO A 143 11.14 -14.66 -10.56
C PRO A 143 11.42 -13.21 -10.98
N PRO A 144 10.45 -12.43 -11.52
CA PRO A 144 10.69 -11.04 -11.90
C PRO A 144 11.10 -10.15 -10.72
N ASN A 145 10.52 -10.36 -9.53
CA ASN A 145 10.90 -9.60 -8.34
C ASN A 145 12.30 -9.94 -7.83
N PHE A 146 12.76 -11.18 -7.99
CA PHE A 146 14.13 -11.56 -7.68
C PHE A 146 15.14 -11.01 -8.71
N ASP A 147 14.77 -10.96 -9.99
CA ASP A 147 15.60 -10.34 -11.04
C ASP A 147 15.75 -8.83 -10.78
N ALA A 148 14.64 -8.16 -10.42
CA ALA A 148 14.64 -6.77 -10.01
C ALA A 148 15.45 -6.50 -8.73
N LEU A 149 15.32 -7.36 -7.71
CA LEU A 149 16.13 -7.29 -6.50
C LEU A 149 17.63 -7.39 -6.81
N ALA A 150 18.03 -8.33 -7.67
CA ALA A 150 19.43 -8.53 -8.05
C ALA A 150 20.01 -7.30 -8.77
N ALA A 151 19.22 -6.65 -9.65
CA ALA A 151 19.64 -5.43 -10.32
C ALA A 151 19.89 -4.27 -9.32
N ILE A 152 19.01 -4.11 -8.33
CA ILE A 152 19.16 -3.09 -7.29
C ILE A 152 20.36 -3.43 -6.39
N GLU A 153 20.50 -4.69 -5.95
CA GLU A 153 21.63 -5.15 -5.12
C GLU A 153 22.97 -4.90 -5.81
N ALA A 154 23.08 -5.16 -7.13
CA ALA A 154 24.30 -4.92 -7.90
C ALA A 154 24.68 -3.43 -7.92
N ALA A 155 23.75 -2.55 -8.27
CA ALA A 155 24.00 -1.11 -8.31
C ALA A 155 24.33 -0.54 -6.91
N CYS A 156 23.64 -1.02 -5.87
CA CYS A 156 23.92 -0.66 -4.50
C CYS A 156 25.33 -1.10 -4.07
N GLY A 157 25.74 -2.32 -4.45
CA GLY A 157 27.07 -2.87 -4.17
C GLY A 157 28.20 -2.04 -4.80
N GLU A 158 28.05 -1.65 -6.06
CA GLU A 158 29.02 -0.78 -6.75
C GLU A 158 29.13 0.61 -6.10
N ALA A 159 28.03 1.13 -5.58
CA ALA A 159 27.98 2.43 -4.89
C ALA A 159 28.35 2.36 -3.39
N GLY A 160 28.58 1.16 -2.84
CA GLY A 160 28.83 0.97 -1.41
C GLY A 160 27.64 1.35 -0.51
N LEU A 161 26.41 1.27 -1.03
CA LEU A 161 25.18 1.64 -0.31
C LEU A 161 24.43 0.40 0.20
N PRO A 162 24.03 0.36 1.47
CA PRO A 162 23.15 -0.69 1.97
C PRO A 162 21.78 -0.67 1.28
N LEU A 163 21.29 -1.83 0.84
CA LEU A 163 20.00 -1.97 0.13
C LEU A 163 18.83 -1.35 0.90
N LEU A 164 18.78 -1.54 2.23
CA LEU A 164 17.73 -0.98 3.08
C LEU A 164 17.71 0.55 3.02
N GLN A 165 18.88 1.17 3.16
CA GLN A 165 19.04 2.63 3.08
C GLN A 165 18.68 3.14 1.68
N ALA A 166 19.13 2.44 0.64
CA ALA A 166 18.80 2.80 -0.73
C ALA A 166 17.29 2.73 -1.00
N THR A 167 16.61 1.70 -0.48
CA THR A 167 15.17 1.51 -0.65
C THR A 167 14.36 2.61 0.04
N PHE A 168 14.68 2.95 1.29
CA PHE A 168 14.00 4.05 1.99
C PHE A 168 14.34 5.42 1.38
N CYS A 169 15.57 5.63 0.91
CA CYS A 169 15.93 6.83 0.17
C CYS A 169 15.12 6.95 -1.13
N TRP A 170 14.97 5.86 -1.89
CA TRP A 170 14.10 5.86 -3.07
C TRP A 170 12.66 6.25 -2.70
N LEU A 171 12.07 5.59 -1.70
CA LEU A 171 10.70 5.86 -1.25
C LEU A 171 10.47 7.32 -0.84
N LEU A 172 11.40 7.91 -0.09
CA LEU A 172 11.22 9.24 0.50
C LEU A 172 11.67 10.38 -0.41
N ARG A 173 12.48 10.11 -1.44
CA ARG A 173 13.13 11.16 -2.26
C ARG A 173 12.90 11.03 -3.76
N HIS A 174 12.69 9.83 -4.27
CA HIS A 174 12.66 9.53 -5.71
C HIS A 174 11.35 8.87 -6.18
N SER A 175 10.49 8.50 -5.24
CA SER A 175 9.19 7.91 -5.54
C SER A 175 8.16 8.98 -5.90
N ALA A 176 6.95 8.55 -6.26
CA ALA A 176 5.82 9.43 -6.54
C ALA A 176 5.13 9.95 -5.25
N LEU A 177 5.61 9.63 -4.05
CA LEU A 177 5.02 10.16 -2.81
C LEU A 177 5.23 11.68 -2.70
N ALA A 178 4.16 12.38 -2.36
CA ALA A 178 4.19 13.81 -2.04
C ALA A 178 4.55 14.04 -0.56
N GLN A 179 4.82 15.30 -0.19
CA GLN A 179 5.11 15.67 1.20
C GLN A 179 3.92 15.43 2.16
N THR A 180 2.71 15.39 1.62
CA THR A 180 1.47 15.09 2.37
C THR A 180 1.23 13.60 2.56
N ASP A 181 2.04 12.75 1.91
CA ASP A 181 1.87 11.30 1.93
C ASP A 181 2.65 10.66 3.08
N GLY A 182 2.23 9.46 3.47
CA GLY A 182 2.80 8.68 4.56
C GLY A 182 3.44 7.38 4.11
N LEU A 183 4.30 6.84 4.96
CA LEU A 183 4.93 5.53 4.79
C LEU A 183 4.68 4.66 6.02
N LEU A 184 4.06 3.49 5.84
CA LEU A 184 3.85 2.52 6.92
C LEU A 184 5.04 1.57 7.02
N ILE A 185 5.91 1.89 7.97
CA ILE A 185 7.07 1.07 8.30
C ILE A 185 6.61 -0.17 9.09
N GLY A 186 7.01 -1.35 8.63
CA GLY A 186 6.75 -2.62 9.31
C GLY A 186 8.03 -3.21 9.89
N ALA A 187 7.96 -3.72 11.11
CA ALA A 187 9.04 -4.44 11.77
C ALA A 187 8.48 -5.59 12.63
N SER A 188 9.29 -6.63 12.85
CA SER A 188 8.97 -7.77 13.73
C SER A 188 9.95 -7.91 14.90
N SER A 189 10.93 -7.01 15.00
CA SER A 189 11.84 -6.87 16.13
C SER A 189 12.21 -5.40 16.31
N LEU A 190 12.67 -5.04 17.51
CA LEU A 190 13.13 -3.68 17.80
C LEU A 190 14.31 -3.28 16.89
N ALA A 191 15.27 -4.18 16.69
CA ALA A 191 16.42 -3.94 15.80
C ALA A 191 16.00 -3.63 14.35
N GLN A 192 14.95 -4.29 13.83
CA GLN A 192 14.41 -3.97 12.50
C GLN A 192 13.76 -2.58 12.48
N LEU A 193 13.04 -2.22 13.54
CA LEU A 193 12.43 -0.90 13.64
C LEU A 193 13.50 0.19 13.68
N GLU A 194 14.52 0.04 14.52
CA GLU A 194 15.65 0.97 14.65
C GLU A 194 16.38 1.13 13.31
N ALA A 195 16.72 0.04 12.63
CA ALA A 195 17.36 0.09 11.31
C ALA A 195 16.50 0.77 10.25
N ASN A 196 15.18 0.55 10.26
CA ASN A 196 14.27 1.23 9.33
C ASN A 196 14.21 2.74 9.62
N LEU A 197 14.13 3.14 10.90
CA LEU A 197 14.08 4.55 11.29
C LEU A 197 15.38 5.27 10.94
N GLU A 198 16.53 4.64 11.21
CA GLU A 198 17.84 5.17 10.82
C GLU A 198 17.93 5.36 9.30
N ALA A 199 17.49 4.38 8.51
CA ALA A 199 17.46 4.49 7.06
C ALA A 199 16.55 5.65 6.58
N CYS A 200 15.41 5.87 7.23
CA CYS A 200 14.54 7.01 6.94
C CYS A 200 15.18 8.36 7.30
N GLU A 201 15.91 8.45 8.42
CA GLU A 201 16.63 9.67 8.79
C GLU A 201 17.77 9.98 7.81
N MET A 202 18.55 8.97 7.43
CA MET A 202 19.63 9.13 6.44
C MET A 202 19.11 9.57 5.08
N ALA A 203 17.94 9.08 4.67
CA ALA A 203 17.29 9.47 3.42
C ALA A 203 16.95 10.97 3.33
N LYS A 204 16.87 11.69 4.47
CA LYS A 204 16.66 13.15 4.47
C LYS A 204 17.89 13.92 4.02
N ALA A 205 19.09 13.36 4.20
CA ALA A 205 20.36 14.07 4.02
C ALA A 205 21.00 13.87 2.64
N ALA A 206 20.57 12.86 1.87
CA ALA A 206 21.19 12.51 0.60
C ALA A 206 20.19 11.98 -0.44
N GLU A 207 20.57 12.14 -1.70
CA GLU A 207 19.88 11.51 -2.83
C GLU A 207 20.60 10.24 -3.28
N LEU A 208 19.88 9.36 -3.98
CA LEU A 208 20.49 8.19 -4.58
C LEU A 208 21.44 8.59 -5.71
N PRO A 209 22.62 7.97 -5.79
CA PRO A 209 23.47 8.09 -6.97
C PRO A 209 22.70 7.75 -8.24
N PRO A 210 22.92 8.45 -9.37
CA PRO A 210 22.18 8.21 -10.61
C PRO A 210 22.15 6.74 -11.06
N PRO A 211 23.24 5.93 -10.96
CA PRO A 211 23.19 4.51 -11.31
C PRO A 211 22.24 3.70 -10.41
N VAL A 212 22.19 3.99 -9.11
CA VAL A 212 21.30 3.31 -8.16
C VAL A 212 19.85 3.70 -8.42
N ARG A 213 19.57 4.97 -8.69
CA ARG A 213 18.23 5.43 -9.08
C ARG A 213 17.75 4.73 -10.36
N ALA A 214 18.61 4.68 -11.39
CA ALA A 214 18.29 4.00 -12.64
C ALA A 214 18.02 2.50 -12.45
N ALA A 215 18.72 1.84 -11.51
CA ALA A 215 18.47 0.43 -11.18
C ALA A 215 17.08 0.22 -10.57
N PHE A 216 16.60 1.14 -9.73
CA PHE A 216 15.22 1.09 -9.23
C PHE A 216 14.21 1.24 -10.38
N ASP A 217 14.42 2.17 -11.30
CA ASP A 217 13.51 2.36 -12.44
C ASP A 217 13.50 1.13 -13.37
N ALA A 218 14.67 0.57 -13.67
CA ALA A 218 14.77 -0.68 -14.41
C ALA A 218 14.10 -1.87 -13.70
N ALA A 219 14.19 -1.93 -12.36
CA ALA A 219 13.50 -2.93 -11.56
C ALA A 219 11.98 -2.89 -11.73
N TRP A 220 11.38 -1.70 -11.85
CA TRP A 220 9.94 -1.60 -12.12
C TRP A 220 9.57 -2.12 -13.52
N GLU A 221 10.39 -1.85 -14.54
CA GLU A 221 10.13 -2.38 -15.88
C GLU A 221 10.17 -3.91 -15.93
N LEU A 222 10.96 -4.56 -15.06
CA LEU A 222 10.96 -6.01 -14.92
C LEU A 222 9.69 -6.56 -14.25
N THR A 223 9.10 -5.82 -13.30
CA THR A 223 8.01 -6.34 -12.47
C THR A 223 6.62 -5.88 -12.93
N ARG A 224 6.51 -4.78 -13.68
CA ARG A 224 5.22 -4.15 -14.06
C ARG A 224 4.23 -5.08 -14.74
N GLY A 225 4.71 -6.04 -15.54
CA GLY A 225 3.85 -7.00 -16.25
C GLY A 225 3.23 -8.08 -15.34
N SER A 226 3.77 -8.26 -14.14
CA SER A 226 3.31 -9.23 -13.15
C SER A 226 3.12 -8.62 -11.76
N ALA A 227 2.99 -7.29 -11.70
CA ALA A 227 2.86 -6.59 -10.44
C ALA A 227 1.54 -6.99 -9.77
N PHE A 228 1.59 -7.25 -8.47
CA PHE A 228 0.40 -7.61 -7.71
C PHE A 228 -0.62 -6.45 -7.71
N CYS A 229 -1.88 -6.72 -8.03
CA CYS A 229 -2.92 -5.69 -8.07
C CYS A 229 -3.05 -4.99 -6.70
N TYR A 230 -3.10 -3.65 -6.72
CA TYR A 230 -3.20 -2.85 -5.50
C TYR A 230 -4.62 -2.79 -4.91
N TRP A 231 -5.63 -3.27 -5.65
CA TRP A 231 -7.04 -3.28 -5.24
C TRP A 231 -7.60 -4.69 -5.11
N ARG A 232 -8.80 -4.80 -4.50
CA ARG A 232 -9.49 -6.06 -4.22
C ARG A 232 -10.98 -5.99 -4.55
N SER A 233 -11.39 -6.61 -5.65
CA SER A 233 -12.79 -6.65 -6.11
C SER A 233 -13.41 -5.24 -6.14
N TYR A 234 -14.74 -5.17 -6.04
CA TYR A 234 -15.53 -3.95 -6.04
C TYR A 234 -16.77 -4.12 -5.16
N SER A 235 -17.33 -3.02 -4.67
CA SER A 235 -18.58 -3.00 -3.94
C SER A 235 -19.76 -3.51 -4.78
N ALA A 236 -20.80 -4.00 -4.09
CA ALA A 236 -21.96 -4.64 -4.73
C ALA A 236 -22.64 -3.76 -5.79
N ASP A 237 -22.62 -2.45 -5.58
CA ASP A 237 -23.27 -1.46 -6.43
C ASP A 237 -22.35 -0.87 -7.52
N MET A 238 -21.15 -1.42 -7.72
CA MET A 238 -20.21 -0.94 -8.74
C MET A 238 -20.77 -1.18 -10.16
N PRO A 239 -20.95 -0.13 -10.99
CA PRO A 239 -21.48 -0.29 -12.34
C PRO A 239 -20.61 -1.21 -13.20
N GLY A 240 -21.25 -2.20 -13.85
CA GLY A 240 -20.55 -3.13 -14.74
C GLY A 240 -19.56 -4.07 -14.03
N ARG A 241 -19.66 -4.20 -12.70
CA ARG A 241 -18.73 -4.98 -11.86
C ARG A 241 -18.35 -6.36 -12.41
N GLU A 242 -19.30 -7.07 -13.01
CA GLU A 242 -19.09 -8.43 -13.55
C GLU A 242 -18.08 -8.48 -14.71
N GLY A 243 -17.89 -7.37 -15.43
CA GLY A 243 -16.93 -7.26 -16.53
C GLY A 243 -15.57 -6.66 -16.13
N LEU A 244 -15.38 -6.27 -14.87
CA LEU A 244 -14.16 -5.63 -14.40
C LEU A 244 -13.13 -6.65 -13.91
N ASP A 245 -11.85 -6.32 -14.03
CA ASP A 245 -10.77 -7.05 -13.37
C ASP A 245 -10.91 -6.94 -11.84
N GLN A 246 -11.16 -8.08 -11.20
CA GLN A 246 -11.39 -8.20 -9.76
C GLN A 246 -10.11 -8.02 -8.92
N GLY A 247 -8.96 -7.79 -9.55
CA GLY A 247 -7.70 -7.54 -8.87
C GLY A 247 -7.30 -8.70 -7.95
N ALA A 248 -6.82 -8.37 -6.75
CA ALA A 248 -6.28 -9.34 -5.81
C ALA A 248 -7.33 -10.12 -4.98
N SER A 249 -8.40 -10.63 -5.60
CA SER A 249 -9.49 -11.33 -4.88
C SER A 249 -9.02 -12.61 -4.18
N TYR A 250 -9.47 -12.83 -2.94
CA TYR A 250 -9.22 -14.06 -2.18
C TYR A 250 -10.02 -15.27 -2.70
N THR A 251 -11.03 -15.04 -3.53
CA THR A 251 -11.92 -16.08 -4.10
C THR A 251 -11.62 -16.43 -5.54
N ALA A 252 -10.52 -15.90 -6.12
CA ALA A 252 -9.97 -16.46 -7.35
C ALA A 252 -9.39 -17.84 -7.02
N HIS A 253 -10.27 -18.84 -6.96
CA HIS A 253 -9.92 -20.24 -7.05
C HIS A 253 -8.87 -20.37 -8.16
N GLY A 254 -7.78 -21.09 -7.85
CA GLY A 254 -6.75 -21.41 -8.83
C GLY A 254 -7.38 -21.98 -10.12
N PRO A 255 -6.61 -22.02 -11.22
CA PRO A 255 -7.12 -22.53 -12.48
C PRO A 255 -7.80 -23.89 -12.24
N LYS A 256 -9.05 -24.01 -12.72
CA LYS A 256 -9.67 -25.32 -12.89
C LYS A 256 -8.87 -26.15 -13.89
#